data_AF-A0A0F9H575-F1
#
_entry.id   AF-A0A0F9H575-F1
#
_cell.length_a   1.000
_cell.length_b   1.000
_cell.length_c   1.000
_cell.angle_alpha   90.00
_cell.angle_beta   90.00
_cell.angle_gamma   90.00
#
_symmetry.space_group_name_H-M   'P 1'
#
loop_
_entity.id
_entity.type
_entity.pdbx_description
1 polymer ?
#
loop_
_entity_poly.entity_id
_entity_poly.type
_entity_poly.pdbx_seq_one_letter_code
_entity_poly.pdbx_strand_id
1 'polypeptide(L)'
;MLRDPNGHGWFCHKETMTELLHKAVRGHLVQAEPDAVLNIETHLFNVRLSSDTCECVVDMGKHLWLNKQRWSRLIKEYVPREALERFIEQAQYIFAGNARKGATANMMFRDPKRYEKKHRWGGCMMGATFRGEKGNRPTITFNSRTTYMGYIGFLDAAIAHVMAREIATPEDIGFRWHITSQQLHCFKTLPYIYSQPDLMKFLEKLGRNRRLIDKQSPTWRHVGKWYCKVLDHFDEHGVDMLDVEKYGPFKRIKRRWLEHKGHLDKNVPPSCLVDTLTFKKAV
;
A
#
# COMPACT_ATOMS: atom_id res chain seq x y z
N MET A 1 -2.45 0.59 14.95
CA MET A 1 -3.82 0.98 14.56
C MET A 1 -4.61 1.00 15.84
N LEU A 2 -5.20 2.16 16.16
CA LEU A 2 -6.05 2.31 17.34
C LEU A 2 -7.49 2.41 16.85
N ARG A 3 -8.42 1.82 17.59
CA ARG A 3 -9.84 2.06 17.37
C ARG A 3 -10.16 3.46 17.91
N ASP A 4 -10.95 4.23 17.18
CA ASP A 4 -11.49 5.49 17.68
C ASP A 4 -12.19 5.23 19.03
N PRO A 5 -11.96 6.04 20.08
CA PRO A 5 -12.63 5.87 21.38
C PRO A 5 -14.15 5.84 21.28
N ASN A 6 -14.72 6.51 20.28
CA ASN A 6 -16.15 6.54 20.03
C ASN A 6 -16.62 5.34 19.18
N GLY A 7 -15.71 4.47 18.72
CA GLY A 7 -16.01 3.26 17.96
C GLY A 7 -16.22 3.46 16.45
N HIS A 8 -16.06 4.68 15.92
CA HIS A 8 -16.45 5.03 14.54
C HIS A 8 -15.46 4.57 13.45
N GLY A 9 -14.31 3.98 13.80
CA GLY A 9 -13.34 3.50 12.83
C GLY A 9 -11.95 3.29 13.42
N TRP A 10 -10.94 3.30 12.55
CA TRP A 10 -9.55 3.09 12.93
C TRP A 10 -8.68 4.28 12.59
N PHE A 11 -7.72 4.57 13.45
CA PHE A 11 -6.79 5.67 13.27
C PHE A 11 -5.34 5.24 13.42
N CYS A 12 -4.47 5.85 12.62
CA CYS A 12 -3.04 5.81 12.82
C CYS A 12 -2.40 7.13 12.40
N HIS A 13 -1.55 7.64 13.28
CA HIS A 13 -0.64 8.73 12.99
C HIS A 13 0.82 8.28 13.13
N LYS A 14 1.67 8.86 12.28
CA LYS A 14 3.13 8.77 12.26
C LYS A 14 3.77 10.03 11.71
N GLU A 15 5.06 10.22 11.93
CA GLU A 15 5.77 11.39 11.43
C GLU A 15 5.88 11.38 9.90
N THR A 16 6.38 10.27 9.33
CA THR A 16 6.51 10.11 7.88
C THR A 16 5.46 9.16 7.30
N MET A 17 5.19 9.30 6.00
CA MET A 17 4.30 8.39 5.29
C MET A 17 4.88 6.97 5.22
N THR A 18 6.21 6.82 5.14
CA THR A 18 6.90 5.52 5.25
C THR A 18 6.48 4.77 6.52
N GLU A 19 6.66 5.39 7.68
CA GLU A 19 6.31 4.78 8.96
C GLU A 19 4.82 4.50 9.08
N LEU A 20 3.98 5.41 8.57
CA LEU A 20 2.54 5.28 8.57
C LEU A 20 2.10 3.98 7.86
N LEU A 21 2.63 3.74 6.66
CA LEU A 21 2.29 2.56 5.87
C LEU A 21 2.73 1.26 6.58
N HIS A 22 3.94 1.21 7.11
CA HIS A 22 4.43 0.06 7.87
C HIS A 22 3.59 -0.19 9.14
N LYS A 23 3.26 0.87 9.90
CA LYS A 23 2.43 0.77 11.11
C LYS A 23 0.99 0.38 10.79
N ALA A 24 0.44 0.80 9.65
CA ALA A 24 -0.87 0.37 9.20
C ALA A 24 -0.91 -1.14 8.91
N VAL A 25 0.10 -1.69 8.21
CA VAL A 25 0.20 -3.13 7.96
C VAL A 25 0.37 -3.92 9.25
N ARG A 26 1.34 -3.53 10.09
CA ARG A 26 1.60 -4.19 11.39
C ARG A 26 0.39 -4.12 12.30
N GLY A 27 -0.25 -2.94 12.34
CA GLY A 27 -1.47 -2.73 13.10
C GLY A 27 -2.58 -3.66 12.64
N HIS A 28 -2.77 -3.85 11.33
CA HIS A 28 -3.76 -4.80 10.80
C HIS A 28 -3.41 -6.25 11.19
N LEU A 29 -2.14 -6.66 11.05
CA LEU A 29 -1.69 -8.01 11.41
C LEU A 29 -2.00 -8.39 12.85
N VAL A 30 -1.94 -7.45 13.80
CA VAL A 30 -2.13 -7.74 15.24
C VAL A 30 -3.55 -7.46 15.76
N GLN A 31 -4.50 -7.09 14.91
CA GLN A 31 -5.87 -6.83 15.39
C GLN A 31 -6.53 -8.12 15.87
N ALA A 32 -6.96 -8.13 17.14
CA ALA A 32 -7.73 -9.25 17.70
C ALA A 32 -9.11 -9.38 17.05
N GLU A 33 -9.75 -8.24 16.77
CA GLU A 33 -11.11 -8.13 16.23
C GLU A 33 -11.12 -7.19 15.01
N PRO A 34 -10.66 -7.65 13.83
CA PRO A 34 -10.88 -6.91 12.59
C PRO A 34 -12.39 -6.88 12.26
N ASP A 35 -12.84 -5.85 11.54
CA ASP A 35 -14.27 -5.66 11.26
C ASP A 35 -14.87 -6.75 10.35
N ALA A 36 -14.04 -7.37 9.50
CA ALA A 36 -14.44 -8.57 8.78
C ALA A 36 -13.26 -9.52 8.55
N VAL A 37 -13.57 -10.82 8.56
CA VAL A 37 -12.64 -11.92 8.25
C VAL A 37 -13.23 -12.74 7.12
N LEU A 38 -12.56 -12.71 5.96
CA LEU A 38 -12.92 -13.48 4.78
C LEU A 38 -11.89 -14.60 4.54
N ASN A 39 -12.16 -15.49 3.58
CA ASN A 39 -11.33 -16.66 3.32
C ASN A 39 -9.85 -16.36 3.03
N ILE A 40 -9.54 -15.21 2.41
CA ILE A 40 -8.18 -14.83 1.99
C ILE A 40 -7.75 -13.45 2.49
N GLU A 41 -8.60 -12.72 3.19
CA GLU A 41 -8.35 -11.34 3.58
C GLU A 41 -9.10 -10.94 4.84
N THR A 42 -8.56 -9.96 5.56
CA THR A 42 -9.22 -9.28 6.67
C THR A 42 -9.42 -7.81 6.34
N HIS A 43 -10.43 -7.20 6.97
CA HIS A 43 -10.83 -5.83 6.71
C HIS A 43 -10.85 -5.00 7.99
N LEU A 44 -10.46 -3.73 7.84
CA LEU A 44 -10.74 -2.66 8.78
C LEU A 44 -11.54 -1.58 8.03
N PHE A 45 -12.69 -1.16 8.56
CA PHE A 45 -13.57 -0.17 7.96
C PHE A 45 -13.37 1.22 8.53
N ASN A 46 -13.64 2.26 7.74
CA ASN A 46 -13.54 3.67 8.15
C ASN A 46 -12.15 4.01 8.74
N VAL A 47 -11.11 3.69 7.99
CA VAL A 47 -9.73 3.91 8.40
C VAL A 47 -9.27 5.32 8.04
N ARG A 48 -8.61 5.99 8.97
CA ARG A 48 -7.94 7.27 8.79
C ARG A 48 -6.45 7.11 9.08
N LEU A 49 -5.64 7.31 8.05
CA LEU A 49 -4.18 7.31 8.15
C LEU A 49 -3.68 8.74 8.03
N SER A 50 -2.70 9.13 8.83
CA SER A 50 -2.19 10.50 8.90
C SER A 50 -0.68 10.52 9.08
N SER A 51 0.01 11.37 8.34
CA SER A 51 1.41 11.69 8.64
C SER A 51 1.76 13.16 8.51
N ASP A 52 2.79 13.58 9.23
CA ASP A 52 3.23 14.98 9.26
C ASP A 52 3.96 15.36 7.96
N THR A 53 4.57 14.38 7.28
CA THR A 53 5.19 14.54 5.97
C THR A 53 4.61 13.56 4.93
N CYS A 54 4.76 13.91 3.66
CA CYS A 54 4.54 13.08 2.49
C CYS A 54 5.81 12.27 2.13
N GLU A 55 6.84 12.29 2.97
CA GLU A 55 8.08 11.55 2.76
C GLU A 55 7.84 10.03 2.73
N CYS A 56 8.28 9.39 1.65
CA CYS A 56 8.08 7.96 1.40
C CYS A 56 9.33 7.34 0.78
N VAL A 57 10.15 6.69 1.61
CA VAL A 57 11.44 6.08 1.20
C VAL A 57 11.34 4.58 0.92
N VAL A 58 10.18 4.15 0.42
CA VAL A 58 9.92 2.73 0.15
C VAL A 58 10.55 2.31 -1.17
N ASP A 59 11.31 1.22 -1.17
CA ASP A 59 11.65 0.49 -2.39
C ASP A 59 10.52 -0.48 -2.76
N MET A 60 9.72 -0.16 -3.77
CA MET A 60 8.61 -1.03 -4.18
C MET A 60 9.10 -2.37 -4.76
N GLY A 61 10.28 -2.39 -5.36
CA GLY A 61 10.92 -3.60 -5.85
C GLY A 61 11.35 -4.50 -4.68
N LYS A 62 12.09 -3.94 -3.73
CA LYS A 62 12.67 -4.69 -2.60
C LYS A 62 11.74 -4.91 -1.40
N HIS A 63 10.70 -4.11 -1.21
CA HIS A 63 9.73 -4.31 -0.12
C HIS A 63 8.45 -5.02 -0.58
N LEU A 64 8.00 -4.79 -1.83
CA LEU A 64 6.66 -5.24 -2.28
C LEU A 64 6.69 -6.16 -3.50
N TRP A 65 7.86 -6.29 -4.13
CA TRP A 65 8.06 -7.04 -5.38
C TRP A 65 7.16 -6.52 -6.52
N LEU A 66 7.14 -5.20 -6.63
CA LEU A 66 6.47 -4.46 -7.67
C LEU A 66 7.51 -3.87 -8.62
N ASN A 67 7.27 -3.97 -9.92
CA ASN A 67 8.13 -3.40 -10.95
C ASN A 67 7.63 -2.03 -11.41
N LYS A 68 8.47 -1.26 -12.11
CA LYS A 68 8.09 0.04 -12.68
C LYS A 68 6.85 -0.02 -13.58
N GLN A 69 6.62 -1.13 -14.28
CA GLN A 69 5.41 -1.31 -15.10
C GLN A 69 4.11 -1.30 -14.27
N ARG A 70 4.15 -1.72 -13.00
CA ARG A 70 2.99 -1.62 -12.10
C ARG A 70 2.64 -0.16 -11.81
N TRP A 71 3.65 0.69 -11.60
CA TRP A 71 3.48 2.14 -11.48
C TRP A 71 2.90 2.75 -12.77
N SER A 72 3.54 2.52 -13.93
CA SER A 72 3.07 3.08 -15.20
C SER A 72 1.61 2.72 -15.49
N ARG A 73 1.22 1.46 -15.24
CA ARG A 73 -0.18 1.04 -15.38
C ARG A 73 -1.11 1.76 -14.41
N LEU A 74 -0.73 1.88 -13.13
CA LEU A 74 -1.56 2.57 -12.13
C LEU A 74 -1.85 4.00 -12.58
N ILE A 75 -0.83 4.75 -12.98
CA ILE A 75 -0.97 6.13 -13.47
C ILE A 75 -1.87 6.17 -14.71
N LYS A 76 -1.61 5.31 -15.70
CA LYS A 76 -2.42 5.27 -16.93
C LYS A 76 -3.90 4.97 -16.68
N GLU A 77 -4.19 4.06 -15.75
CA GLU A 77 -5.54 3.59 -15.47
C GLU A 77 -6.31 4.53 -14.52
N TYR A 78 -5.66 5.10 -13.51
CA TYR A 78 -6.34 5.82 -12.42
C TYR A 78 -6.09 7.33 -12.41
N VAL A 79 -5.00 7.84 -12.99
CA VAL A 79 -4.61 9.25 -12.82
C VAL A 79 -4.91 10.03 -14.09
N PRO A 80 -5.97 10.86 -14.11
CA PRO A 80 -6.28 11.70 -15.26
C PRO A 80 -5.26 12.82 -15.45
N ARG A 81 -4.46 12.75 -16.52
CA ARG A 81 -3.35 13.68 -16.79
C ARG A 81 -3.74 15.15 -16.68
N GLU A 82 -4.74 15.60 -17.44
CA GLU A 82 -5.12 17.01 -17.44
C GLU A 82 -5.65 17.49 -16.07
N ALA A 83 -6.36 16.63 -15.34
CA ALA A 83 -6.84 16.98 -14.01
C ALA A 83 -5.72 16.96 -12.98
N LEU A 84 -4.71 16.09 -13.14
CA LEU A 84 -3.49 16.11 -12.34
C LEU A 84 -2.71 17.41 -12.58
N GLU A 85 -2.47 17.80 -13.83
CA GLU A 85 -1.76 19.03 -14.19
C GLU A 85 -2.42 20.25 -13.55
N ARG A 86 -3.74 20.41 -13.71
CA ARG A 86 -4.50 21.48 -13.04
C ARG A 86 -4.44 21.40 -11.51
N PHE A 87 -4.50 20.20 -10.94
CA PHE A 87 -4.41 20.01 -9.49
C PHE A 87 -3.05 20.45 -8.95
N ILE A 88 -1.95 20.07 -9.61
CA ILE A 88 -0.59 20.48 -9.23
C ILE A 88 -0.46 22.00 -9.31
N GLU A 89 -0.88 22.64 -10.40
CA GLU A 89 -0.83 24.10 -10.58
C GLU A 89 -1.59 24.85 -9.48
N GLN A 90 -2.83 24.41 -9.18
CA GLN A 90 -3.64 24.99 -8.11
C GLN A 90 -3.00 24.77 -6.74
N ALA A 91 -2.46 23.59 -6.49
CA ALA A 91 -1.80 23.27 -5.23
C ALA A 91 -0.52 24.09 -5.02
N GLN A 92 0.29 24.30 -6.05
CA GLN A 92 1.44 25.21 -6.02
C GLN A 92 1.02 26.65 -5.70
N TYR A 93 -0.05 27.14 -6.33
CA TYR A 93 -0.60 28.48 -6.07
C TYR A 93 -1.08 28.64 -4.62
N ILE A 94 -1.74 27.60 -4.06
CA ILE A 94 -2.16 27.55 -2.66
C ILE A 94 -0.94 27.49 -1.74
N PHE A 95 0.05 26.63 -2.03
CA PHE A 95 1.26 26.47 -1.23
C PHE A 95 2.06 27.77 -1.14
N ALA A 96 2.15 28.52 -2.23
CA ALA A 96 2.79 29.84 -2.28
C ALA A 96 2.04 30.93 -1.49
N GLY A 97 0.88 30.63 -0.90
CA GLY A 97 0.09 31.59 -0.13
C GLY A 97 -0.68 32.61 -0.98
N ASN A 98 -0.77 32.38 -2.29
CA ASN A 98 -1.46 33.29 -3.20
C ASN A 98 -2.98 33.11 -3.21
N ALA A 99 -3.47 31.99 -2.66
CA ALA A 99 -4.89 31.68 -2.62
C ALA A 99 -5.63 32.36 -1.45
N ARG A 100 -6.95 32.57 -1.62
CA ARG A 100 -7.82 33.04 -0.53
C ARG A 100 -7.87 32.01 0.60
N LYS A 101 -8.13 32.47 1.83
CA LYS A 101 -8.30 31.60 3.00
C LYS A 101 -9.39 30.55 2.73
N GLY A 102 -9.08 29.28 2.98
CA GLY A 102 -10.00 28.16 2.77
C GLY A 102 -10.02 27.60 1.34
N ALA A 103 -9.20 28.11 0.43
CA ALA A 103 -9.07 27.54 -0.91
C ALA A 103 -8.52 26.10 -0.86
N THR A 104 -9.05 25.26 -1.73
CA THR A 104 -8.63 23.87 -1.89
C THR A 104 -8.48 23.52 -3.36
N ALA A 105 -7.44 22.78 -3.72
CA ALA A 105 -7.38 22.10 -5.01
C ALA A 105 -8.00 20.71 -4.86
N ASN A 106 -8.63 20.20 -5.92
CA ASN A 106 -9.20 18.86 -5.92
C ASN A 106 -9.07 18.19 -7.28
N MET A 107 -8.91 16.87 -7.27
CA MET A 107 -9.03 16.04 -8.46
C MET A 107 -9.70 14.71 -8.13
N MET A 108 -10.43 14.17 -9.10
CA MET A 108 -10.98 12.82 -9.05
C MET A 108 -10.04 11.85 -9.76
N PHE A 109 -9.89 10.66 -9.22
CA PHE A 109 -9.24 9.56 -9.95
C PHE A 109 -10.22 8.96 -10.96
N ARG A 110 -9.68 8.32 -12.00
CA ARG A 110 -10.47 7.62 -13.03
C ARG A 110 -10.96 6.27 -12.52
N ASP A 111 -12.15 5.90 -12.98
CA ASP A 111 -12.60 4.52 -12.92
C ASP A 111 -11.86 3.68 -13.99
N PRO A 112 -11.21 2.57 -13.60
CA PRO A 112 -10.39 1.77 -14.51
C PRO A 112 -11.25 0.98 -15.51
N LYS A 113 -11.39 1.50 -16.74
CA LYS A 113 -12.20 0.88 -17.81
C LYS A 113 -11.78 -0.55 -18.18
N ARG A 114 -10.48 -0.84 -18.22
CA ARG A 114 -9.94 -2.15 -18.65
C ARG A 114 -10.39 -3.30 -17.75
N TYR A 115 -10.73 -3.01 -16.50
CA TYR A 115 -11.09 -4.00 -15.49
C TYR A 115 -12.47 -3.71 -14.91
N GLU A 116 -13.35 -3.03 -15.65
CA GLU A 116 -14.68 -2.62 -15.20
C GLU A 116 -15.48 -3.77 -14.57
N LYS A 117 -15.45 -4.98 -15.15
CA LYS A 117 -16.07 -6.18 -14.56
C LYS A 117 -15.54 -6.54 -13.16
N LYS A 118 -14.24 -6.28 -12.90
CA LYS A 118 -13.60 -6.49 -11.58
C LYS A 118 -13.78 -5.29 -10.65
N HIS A 119 -13.98 -4.10 -11.21
CA HIS A 119 -14.27 -2.84 -10.50
C HIS A 119 -15.74 -2.46 -10.64
N ARG A 120 -16.64 -3.44 -10.52
CA ARG A 120 -18.10 -3.29 -10.65
C ARG A 120 -18.73 -2.26 -9.69
N TRP A 121 -17.97 -1.81 -8.69
CA TRP A 121 -18.39 -0.85 -7.67
C TRP A 121 -17.56 0.45 -7.75
N GLY A 122 -17.01 0.76 -8.93
CA GLY A 122 -16.13 1.91 -9.16
C GLY A 122 -14.67 1.68 -8.76
N GLY A 123 -13.86 2.71 -8.97
CA GLY A 123 -12.44 2.77 -8.65
C GLY A 123 -12.14 2.51 -7.17
N CYS A 124 -10.93 2.03 -6.89
CA CYS A 124 -10.44 1.85 -5.53
C CYS A 124 -10.04 3.20 -4.89
N MET A 125 -9.40 4.07 -5.66
CA MET A 125 -9.10 5.46 -5.30
C MET A 125 -10.18 6.37 -5.88
N MET A 126 -10.65 7.35 -5.10
CA MET A 126 -11.78 8.22 -5.47
C MET A 126 -11.31 9.62 -5.84
N GLY A 127 -10.54 10.27 -4.97
CA GLY A 127 -10.01 11.60 -5.25
C GLY A 127 -8.92 12.04 -4.30
N ALA A 128 -8.27 13.14 -4.67
CA ALA A 128 -7.27 13.84 -3.89
C ALA A 128 -7.69 15.30 -3.70
N THR A 129 -7.40 15.85 -2.52
CA THR A 129 -7.51 17.28 -2.26
C THR A 129 -6.21 17.82 -1.69
N PHE A 130 -5.94 19.09 -1.94
CA PHE A 130 -4.85 19.82 -1.33
C PHE A 130 -5.39 21.07 -0.66
N ARG A 131 -4.98 21.29 0.59
CA ARG A 131 -5.31 22.51 1.33
C ARG A 131 -4.04 23.12 1.90
N GLY A 132 -3.98 24.44 1.89
CA GLY A 132 -2.99 25.23 2.62
C GLY A 132 -3.71 26.29 3.42
N GLU A 133 -3.35 26.43 4.70
CA GLU A 133 -3.84 27.52 5.54
C GLU A 133 -2.65 28.14 6.26
N LYS A 134 -2.63 29.47 6.37
CA LYS A 134 -1.58 30.20 7.07
C LYS A 134 -1.48 29.71 8.52
N GLY A 135 -0.28 29.28 8.93
CA GLY A 135 -0.02 28.75 10.28
C GLY A 135 -0.27 27.24 10.43
N ASN A 136 -0.82 26.58 9.41
CA ASN A 136 -1.00 25.13 9.38
C ASN A 136 -0.15 24.52 8.26
N ARG A 137 0.33 23.29 8.47
CA ARG A 137 1.06 22.56 7.45
C ARG A 137 0.15 22.24 6.25
N PRO A 138 0.52 22.63 5.01
CA PRO A 138 -0.22 22.23 3.82
C PRO A 138 -0.38 20.71 3.76
N THR A 139 -1.52 20.22 3.28
CA THR A 139 -1.85 18.80 3.41
C THR A 139 -2.49 18.25 2.14
N ILE A 140 -1.95 17.14 1.62
CA ILE A 140 -2.62 16.28 0.64
C ILE A 140 -3.53 15.30 1.37
N THR A 141 -4.81 15.25 0.97
CA THR A 141 -5.78 14.28 1.49
C THR A 141 -6.25 13.35 0.38
N PHE A 142 -6.10 12.04 0.58
CA PHE A 142 -6.64 11.02 -0.30
C PHE A 142 -7.94 10.44 0.26
N ASN A 143 -8.86 10.12 -0.63
CA ASN A 143 -10.06 9.35 -0.31
C ASN A 143 -10.11 8.09 -1.20
N SER A 144 -10.17 6.94 -0.56
CA SER A 144 -10.23 5.63 -1.23
C SER A 144 -11.39 4.81 -0.69
N ARG A 145 -12.08 4.11 -1.61
CA ARG A 145 -13.10 3.13 -1.25
C ARG A 145 -12.46 1.88 -0.66
N THR A 146 -11.40 1.39 -1.28
CA THR A 146 -10.66 0.23 -0.79
C THR A 146 -9.18 0.30 -1.14
N THR A 147 -8.33 -0.31 -0.33
CA THR A 147 -6.92 -0.53 -0.68
C THR A 147 -6.39 -1.80 0.00
N TYR A 148 -5.43 -2.48 -0.65
CA TYR A 148 -4.72 -3.60 -0.05
C TYR A 148 -3.44 -3.13 0.61
N MET A 149 -3.47 -3.02 1.94
CA MET A 149 -2.28 -2.74 2.73
C MET A 149 -1.31 -3.92 2.73
N GLY A 150 -0.02 -3.60 2.70
CA GLY A 150 1.06 -4.58 2.50
C GLY A 150 1.23 -5.00 1.04
N TYR A 151 0.56 -4.29 0.12
CA TYR A 151 0.72 -4.47 -1.33
C TYR A 151 0.45 -3.16 -2.09
N ILE A 152 -0.69 -3.02 -2.80
CA ILE A 152 -0.98 -1.83 -3.63
C ILE A 152 -1.18 -0.54 -2.81
N GLY A 153 -1.51 -0.61 -1.52
CA GLY A 153 -1.68 0.62 -0.73
C GLY A 153 -0.42 1.47 -0.63
N PHE A 154 0.77 0.86 -0.75
CA PHE A 154 2.02 1.60 -0.85
C PHE A 154 2.19 2.29 -2.21
N LEU A 155 1.68 1.69 -3.29
CA LEU A 155 1.65 2.32 -4.61
C LEU A 155 0.69 3.50 -4.65
N ASP A 156 -0.48 3.36 -4.03
CA ASP A 156 -1.46 4.44 -3.89
C ASP A 156 -0.82 5.62 -3.15
N ALA A 157 -0.18 5.37 -2.00
CA ALA A 157 0.54 6.38 -1.24
C ALA A 157 1.75 6.99 -1.98
N ALA A 158 2.43 6.22 -2.84
CA ALA A 158 3.50 6.75 -3.68
C ALA A 158 2.99 7.86 -4.63
N ILE A 159 1.72 7.84 -5.04
CA ILE A 159 1.11 8.94 -5.81
C ILE A 159 1.14 10.23 -5.00
N ALA A 160 0.79 10.19 -3.71
CA ALA A 160 0.82 11.38 -2.85
C ALA A 160 2.24 11.94 -2.70
N HIS A 161 3.23 11.07 -2.56
CA HIS A 161 4.64 11.47 -2.50
C HIS A 161 5.10 12.16 -3.80
N VAL A 162 4.78 11.58 -4.96
CA VAL A 162 5.13 12.18 -6.26
C VAL A 162 4.36 13.50 -6.47
N MET A 163 3.08 13.58 -6.08
CA MET A 163 2.33 14.85 -6.09
C MET A 163 3.00 15.89 -5.21
N ALA A 164 3.42 15.51 -4.00
CA ALA A 164 4.08 16.43 -3.08
C ALA A 164 5.37 17.00 -3.69
N ARG A 165 6.20 16.16 -4.33
CA ARG A 165 7.40 16.62 -5.06
C ARG A 165 7.12 17.59 -6.20
N GLU A 166 6.01 17.43 -6.90
CA GLU A 166 5.63 18.33 -7.98
C GLU A 166 5.05 19.65 -7.41
N ILE A 167 4.62 19.69 -6.15
CA ILE A 167 4.10 20.90 -5.48
C ILE A 167 5.20 21.66 -4.73
N ALA A 168 5.99 20.96 -3.91
CA ALA A 168 7.04 21.46 -3.03
C ALA A 168 7.98 20.32 -2.60
N THR A 169 8.65 20.42 -1.45
CA THR A 169 9.34 19.26 -0.86
C THR A 169 8.35 18.35 -0.11
N PRO A 170 8.45 17.01 -0.19
CA PRO A 170 7.57 16.10 0.54
C PRO A 170 7.55 16.30 2.06
N GLU A 171 8.62 16.82 2.63
CA GLU A 171 8.81 17.12 4.05
C GLU A 171 7.97 18.32 4.51
N ASP A 172 7.62 19.24 3.60
CA ASP A 172 6.81 20.42 3.88
C ASP A 172 5.29 20.15 3.85
N ILE A 173 4.88 19.00 3.29
CA ILE A 173 3.48 18.68 3.02
C ILE A 173 3.06 17.49 3.89
N GLY A 174 2.00 17.66 4.69
CA GLY A 174 1.38 16.57 5.44
C GLY A 174 0.52 15.67 4.56
N PHE A 175 0.30 14.43 5.01
CA PHE A 175 -0.54 13.46 4.31
C PHE A 175 -1.71 12.99 5.17
N ARG A 176 -2.89 12.90 4.59
CA ARG A 176 -4.08 12.29 5.21
C ARG A 176 -4.70 11.32 4.22
N TRP A 177 -5.19 10.18 4.70
CA TRP A 177 -5.83 9.19 3.86
C TRP A 177 -7.06 8.61 4.55
N HIS A 178 -8.22 8.83 3.94
CA HIS A 178 -9.47 8.22 4.36
C HIS A 178 -9.75 7.00 3.49
N ILE A 179 -9.92 5.84 4.13
CA ILE A 179 -10.13 4.56 3.46
C ILE A 179 -11.40 3.93 4.03
N THR A 180 -12.42 3.75 3.18
CA THR A 180 -13.67 3.11 3.63
C THR A 180 -13.45 1.64 4.02
N SER A 181 -12.68 0.89 3.22
CA SER A 181 -12.33 -0.51 3.51
C SER A 181 -10.84 -0.76 3.31
N GLN A 182 -10.07 -0.78 4.40
CA GLN A 182 -8.67 -1.16 4.37
C GLN A 182 -8.54 -2.70 4.45
N GLN A 183 -8.04 -3.32 3.39
CA GLN A 183 -7.92 -4.77 3.28
C GLN A 183 -6.49 -5.23 3.51
N LEU A 184 -6.31 -6.42 4.10
CA LEU A 184 -5.03 -7.13 4.08
C LEU A 184 -5.25 -8.52 3.49
N HIS A 185 -4.76 -8.69 2.27
CA HIS A 185 -4.89 -9.94 1.54
C HIS A 185 -3.76 -10.89 1.92
N CYS A 186 -4.06 -11.85 2.78
CA CYS A 186 -3.10 -12.67 3.52
C CYS A 186 -2.02 -13.30 2.63
N PHE A 187 -2.41 -13.83 1.46
CA PHE A 187 -1.46 -14.37 0.49
C PHE A 187 -0.59 -13.30 -0.18
N LYS A 188 -1.19 -12.19 -0.66
CA LYS A 188 -0.47 -11.14 -1.40
C LYS A 188 0.42 -10.28 -0.51
N THR A 189 0.23 -10.32 0.81
CA THR A 189 1.05 -9.63 1.82
C THR A 189 2.31 -10.42 2.18
N LEU A 190 2.43 -11.70 1.83
CA LEU A 190 3.64 -12.51 2.09
C LEU A 190 4.94 -11.87 1.55
N PRO A 191 5.01 -11.33 0.31
CA PRO A 191 6.20 -10.63 -0.19
C PRO A 191 6.65 -9.47 0.69
N TYR A 192 5.70 -8.73 1.28
CA TYR A 192 6.01 -7.68 2.25
C TYR A 192 6.59 -8.28 3.52
N ILE A 193 5.96 -9.32 4.08
CA ILE A 193 6.45 -10.00 5.30
C ILE A 193 7.87 -10.54 5.11
N TYR A 194 8.18 -11.13 3.95
CA TYR A 194 9.51 -11.67 3.68
C TYR A 194 10.58 -10.57 3.61
N SER A 195 10.20 -9.34 3.25
CA SER A 195 11.10 -8.18 3.27
C SER A 195 11.29 -7.55 4.66
N GLN A 196 10.59 -8.03 5.68
CA GLN A 196 10.58 -7.48 7.04
C GLN A 196 11.16 -8.52 8.01
N PRO A 197 12.45 -8.42 8.39
CA PRO A 197 13.14 -9.48 9.11
C PRO A 197 12.46 -9.95 10.40
N ASP A 198 11.85 -9.05 11.15
CA ASP A 198 11.16 -9.36 12.40
C ASP A 198 9.80 -10.06 12.16
N LEU A 199 9.03 -9.62 11.16
CA LEU A 199 7.78 -10.28 10.77
C LEU A 199 8.06 -11.67 10.19
N MET A 200 9.17 -11.81 9.46
CA MET A 200 9.58 -13.08 8.90
C MET A 200 10.02 -14.06 9.99
N LYS A 201 10.87 -13.63 10.94
CA LYS A 201 11.23 -14.43 12.12
C LYS A 201 10.01 -14.91 12.88
N PHE A 202 9.01 -14.04 13.04
CA PHE A 202 7.75 -14.41 13.67
C PHE A 202 7.00 -15.49 12.86
N LEU A 203 6.88 -15.30 11.54
CA LEU A 203 6.22 -16.27 10.67
C LEU A 203 6.95 -17.63 10.64
N GLU A 204 8.28 -17.64 10.64
CA GLU A 204 9.09 -18.86 10.74
C GLU A 204 8.90 -19.56 12.08
N LYS A 205 8.79 -18.81 13.19
CA LYS A 205 8.49 -19.35 14.51
C LYS A 205 7.11 -20.03 14.57
N LEU A 206 6.11 -19.49 13.86
CA LEU A 206 4.82 -20.17 13.71
C LEU A 206 5.00 -21.48 12.92
N GLY A 207 5.81 -21.44 11.86
CA GLY A 207 6.14 -22.60 11.04
C GLY A 207 4.89 -23.32 10.52
N ARG A 208 4.90 -24.65 10.57
CA ARG A 208 3.73 -25.51 10.29
C ARG A 208 2.91 -25.85 11.54
N ASN A 209 3.20 -25.23 12.68
CA ASN A 209 2.52 -25.57 13.93
C ASN A 209 1.12 -24.95 13.97
N ARG A 210 0.11 -25.73 13.56
CA ARG A 210 -1.30 -25.31 13.54
C ARG A 210 -1.78 -24.77 14.90
N ARG A 211 -1.34 -25.36 16.01
CA ARG A 211 -1.72 -24.89 17.36
C ARG A 211 -1.17 -23.49 17.66
N LEU A 212 0.04 -23.17 17.21
CA LEU A 212 0.60 -21.82 17.35
C LEU A 212 -0.10 -20.82 16.43
N ILE A 213 -0.39 -21.21 15.19
CA ILE A 213 -1.09 -20.39 14.20
C ILE A 213 -2.50 -20.03 14.67
N ASP A 214 -3.26 -21.01 15.17
CA ASP A 214 -4.64 -20.79 15.60
C ASP A 214 -4.76 -19.90 16.85
N LYS A 215 -3.68 -19.79 17.66
CA LYS A 215 -3.61 -18.85 18.80
C LYS A 215 -3.32 -17.40 18.41
N GLN A 216 -2.99 -17.12 17.15
CA GLN A 216 -2.72 -15.75 16.70
C GLN A 216 -4.00 -14.97 16.40
N SER A 217 -3.84 -13.66 16.19
CA SER A 217 -4.89 -12.80 15.63
C SER A 217 -5.48 -13.40 14.35
N PRO A 218 -6.74 -13.09 13.99
CA PRO A 218 -7.36 -13.62 12.78
C PRO A 218 -6.51 -13.43 11.52
N THR A 219 -5.91 -12.25 11.35
CA THR A 219 -5.05 -11.95 10.20
C THR A 219 -3.79 -12.82 10.19
N TRP A 220 -3.06 -12.93 11.32
CA TRP A 220 -1.88 -13.79 11.39
C TRP A 220 -2.22 -15.26 11.20
N ARG A 221 -3.36 -15.72 11.70
CA ARG A 221 -3.85 -17.08 11.50
C ARG A 221 -4.00 -17.38 10.00
N HIS A 222 -4.61 -16.48 9.23
CA HIS A 222 -4.76 -16.66 7.78
C HIS A 222 -3.43 -16.56 7.04
N VAL A 223 -2.57 -15.60 7.40
CA VAL A 223 -1.21 -15.49 6.84
C VAL A 223 -0.41 -16.78 7.07
N GLY A 224 -0.42 -17.31 8.30
CA GLY A 224 0.28 -18.55 8.66
C GLY A 224 -0.23 -19.76 7.88
N LYS A 225 -1.55 -19.87 7.69
CA LYS A 225 -2.16 -20.93 6.85
C LYS A 225 -1.70 -20.84 5.40
N TRP A 226 -1.65 -19.63 4.82
CA TRP A 226 -1.16 -19.43 3.46
C TRP A 226 0.34 -19.68 3.33
N TYR A 227 1.11 -19.31 4.36
CA TYR A 227 2.53 -19.62 4.43
C TYR A 227 2.78 -21.14 4.43
N CYS A 228 2.04 -21.91 5.25
CA CYS A 228 2.11 -23.37 5.24
C CYS A 228 1.83 -23.93 3.84
N LYS A 229 0.75 -23.47 3.18
CA LYS A 229 0.43 -23.90 1.80
C LYS A 229 1.53 -23.60 0.80
N VAL A 230 2.23 -22.48 0.97
CA VAL A 230 3.37 -22.13 0.12
C VAL A 230 4.54 -23.10 0.36
N LEU A 231 4.83 -23.44 1.61
CA LEU A 231 5.84 -24.45 1.94
C LEU A 231 5.47 -25.83 1.42
N ASP A 232 4.22 -26.26 1.58
CA ASP A 232 3.74 -27.56 1.12
C ASP A 232 3.86 -27.68 -0.40
N HIS A 233 3.52 -26.60 -1.12
CA HIS A 233 3.76 -26.53 -2.56
C HIS A 233 5.25 -26.66 -2.91
N PHE A 234 6.17 -26.08 -2.12
CA PHE A 234 7.61 -26.23 -2.38
C PHE A 234 8.08 -27.66 -2.17
N ASP A 235 7.57 -28.35 -1.15
CA ASP A 235 7.92 -29.73 -0.86
C ASP A 235 7.38 -30.68 -1.95
N GLU A 236 6.18 -30.43 -2.47
CA GLU A 236 5.53 -31.26 -3.51
C GLU A 236 6.14 -31.07 -4.91
N HIS A 237 6.54 -29.85 -5.23
CA HIS A 237 6.86 -29.45 -6.61
C HIS A 237 8.29 -28.92 -6.78
N GLY A 238 9.10 -28.91 -5.72
CA GLY A 238 10.43 -28.29 -5.75
C GLY A 238 10.40 -26.77 -5.81
N VAL A 239 11.51 -26.15 -5.43
CA VAL A 239 11.61 -24.69 -5.31
C VAL A 239 11.96 -24.02 -6.65
N ASP A 240 12.55 -24.76 -7.59
CA ASP A 240 13.10 -24.25 -8.86
C ASP A 240 12.08 -24.12 -10.02
N MET A 241 10.84 -24.52 -9.79
CA MET A 241 9.77 -24.55 -10.79
C MET A 241 9.12 -23.17 -11.03
N LEU A 242 9.94 -22.13 -11.29
CA LEU A 242 9.46 -20.77 -11.60
C LEU A 242 8.83 -20.62 -12.98
N ASP A 243 9.18 -21.50 -13.93
CA ASP A 243 8.77 -21.39 -15.33
C ASP A 243 7.46 -22.13 -15.64
N VAL A 244 7.08 -23.10 -14.81
CA VAL A 244 5.78 -23.79 -14.89
C VAL A 244 4.67 -23.10 -14.09
N GLU A 245 5.01 -22.19 -13.18
CA GLU A 245 4.02 -21.46 -12.37
C GLU A 245 3.30 -20.39 -13.21
N LYS A 246 2.08 -20.71 -13.65
CA LYS A 246 1.22 -19.81 -14.44
C LYS A 246 0.53 -18.75 -13.57
N TYR A 247 0.32 -19.00 -12.28
CA TYR A 247 -0.36 -18.04 -11.41
C TYR A 247 0.62 -16.97 -10.92
N GLY A 248 0.59 -15.80 -11.56
CA GLY A 248 1.52 -14.69 -11.32
C GLY A 248 1.74 -14.31 -9.83
N PRO A 249 0.68 -14.23 -8.99
CA PRO A 249 0.86 -14.00 -7.55
C PRO A 249 1.68 -15.07 -6.83
N PHE A 250 1.51 -16.35 -7.18
CA PHE A 250 2.31 -17.44 -6.63
C PHE A 250 3.75 -17.35 -7.11
N LYS A 251 3.97 -17.12 -8.41
CA LYS A 251 5.31 -16.90 -8.98
C LYS A 251 6.09 -15.81 -8.23
N ARG A 252 5.42 -14.72 -7.85
CA ARG A 252 6.02 -13.65 -7.03
C ARG A 252 6.44 -14.13 -5.63
N ILE A 253 5.57 -14.85 -4.94
CA ILE A 253 5.84 -15.34 -3.58
C ILE A 253 6.96 -16.38 -3.59
N LYS A 254 6.97 -17.29 -4.58
CA LYS A 254 8.06 -18.25 -4.79
C LYS A 254 9.41 -17.55 -4.93
N ARG A 255 9.50 -16.57 -5.84
CA ARG A 255 10.75 -15.81 -6.05
C ARG A 255 11.24 -15.11 -4.78
N ARG A 256 10.31 -14.52 -4.03
CA ARG A 256 10.63 -13.84 -2.76
C ARG A 256 11.11 -14.79 -1.67
N TRP A 257 10.50 -15.96 -1.59
CA TRP A 257 10.95 -17.00 -0.66
C TRP A 257 12.38 -17.46 -0.99
N LEU A 258 12.66 -17.71 -2.27
CA LEU A 258 13.99 -18.09 -2.75
C LEU A 258 15.05 -17.02 -2.44
N GLU A 259 14.75 -15.74 -2.67
CA GLU A 259 15.64 -14.62 -2.31
C GLU A 259 15.89 -14.58 -0.79
N HIS A 260 14.84 -14.68 0.02
CA HIS A 260 14.96 -14.71 1.49
C HIS A 260 15.85 -15.87 1.97
N LYS A 261 15.83 -17.01 1.27
CA LYS A 261 16.68 -18.17 1.57
C LYS A 261 18.08 -18.12 0.92
N GLY A 262 18.41 -17.03 0.22
CA GLY A 262 19.73 -16.83 -0.40
C GLY A 262 19.95 -17.63 -1.69
N HIS A 263 18.88 -18.09 -2.35
CA HIS A 263 18.96 -18.99 -3.51
C HIS A 263 18.92 -18.29 -4.88
N LEU A 264 18.98 -16.96 -4.98
CA LEU A 264 18.85 -16.25 -6.26
C LEU A 264 19.87 -15.11 -6.46
N ASP A 265 20.79 -15.31 -7.41
CA ASP A 265 21.64 -14.24 -7.96
C ASP A 265 21.05 -13.54 -9.20
N LYS A 266 20.02 -14.11 -9.86
CA LYS A 266 19.63 -13.71 -11.23
C LYS A 266 18.22 -13.12 -11.42
N ASN A 267 17.41 -12.97 -10.38
CA ASN A 267 15.98 -12.59 -10.53
C ASN A 267 15.41 -11.65 -9.45
N VAL A 268 16.27 -10.94 -8.71
CA VAL A 268 15.81 -9.86 -7.82
C VAL A 268 15.22 -8.74 -8.69
N PRO A 269 13.98 -8.28 -8.47
CA PRO A 269 13.41 -7.20 -9.23
C PRO A 269 14.31 -5.99 -9.00
N PRO A 270 14.56 -5.20 -10.05
CA PRO A 270 15.36 -4.01 -9.89
C PRO A 270 14.74 -3.14 -8.80
N SER A 271 15.61 -2.49 -8.03
CA SER A 271 15.19 -1.47 -7.08
C SER A 271 14.24 -0.49 -7.76
N CYS A 272 13.15 -0.19 -7.08
CA CYS A 272 12.12 0.73 -7.56
C CYS A 272 11.76 1.66 -6.41
N LEU A 273 12.71 2.53 -6.06
CA LEU A 273 12.53 3.56 -5.06
C LEU A 273 11.39 4.48 -5.48
N VAL A 274 10.45 4.72 -4.56
CA VAL A 274 9.40 5.73 -4.71
C VAL A 274 9.98 7.09 -5.09
N ASP A 275 11.19 7.38 -4.62
CA ASP A 275 11.87 8.63 -4.95
C ASP A 275 12.14 8.81 -6.46
N THR A 276 12.34 7.71 -7.17
CA THR A 276 12.65 7.73 -8.61
C THR A 276 11.42 7.77 -9.53
N LEU A 277 10.22 7.76 -8.96
CA LEU A 277 8.97 7.74 -9.72
C LEU A 277 8.60 9.13 -10.24
N THR A 278 8.01 9.17 -11.42
CA THR A 278 7.51 10.42 -12.02
C THR A 278 6.19 10.15 -12.74
N PHE A 279 5.41 11.20 -12.98
CA PHE A 279 4.23 11.14 -13.85
C PHE A 279 4.61 11.14 -15.35
N LYS A 280 5.80 11.68 -15.71
CA LYS A 280 6.25 11.88 -17.10
C LYS A 280 6.52 10.59 -17.88
N LYS A 281 7.04 9.53 -17.22
CA LYS A 281 7.44 8.25 -17.87
C LYS A 281 6.35 7.17 -17.83
N ALA A 282 5.11 7.52 -17.49
CA ALA A 282 4.00 6.56 -17.39
C ALA A 282 3.19 6.38 -18.69
N VAL A 283 3.62 7.02 -19.79
CA VAL A 283 2.97 6.99 -21.11
C VAL A 283 3.44 5.79 -21.93
#